data_AF-A0A7V9PBG8-F1
#
_entry.id   AF-A0A7V9PBG8-F1
#
_cell.length_a   1.000
_cell.length_b   1.000
_cell.length_c   1.000
_cell.angle_alpha   90.00
_cell.angle_beta   90.00
_cell.angle_gamma   90.00
#
_symmetry.space_group_name_H-M   'P 1'
#
loop_
_entity.id
_entity.type
_entity.pdbx_description
1 polymer ?
#
loop_
_entity_poly.entity_id
_entity_poly.type
_entity_poly.pdbx_seq_one_letter_code
_entity_poly.pdbx_strand_id
1 'polypeptide(L)' 'MTETNGDNNLISIQDLKVYYKSGGGLFKETKYVKAVDGVSLNIKKGETLGLVGESGCGKSTLGKAIL' A
#
# COMPACT_ATOMS: atom_id res chain seq x y z
N MET A 1 11.24 35.66 -2.96
CA MET A 1 9.90 35.07 -3.14
C MET A 1 10.10 33.59 -3.37
N THR A 2 10.10 32.80 -2.30
CA THR A 2 10.34 31.35 -2.37
C THR A 2 9.03 30.66 -2.70
N GLU A 3 9.00 29.98 -3.84
CA GLU A 3 7.93 29.10 -4.27
C GLU A 3 7.70 28.04 -3.19
N THR A 4 6.59 28.15 -2.46
CA THR A 4 6.14 27.11 -1.54
C THR A 4 5.53 26.02 -2.40
N ASN A 5 6.31 24.97 -2.69
CA ASN A 5 5.83 23.81 -3.41
C ASN A 5 4.61 23.23 -2.66
N GLY A 6 3.43 23.32 -3.28
CA GLY A 6 2.12 23.28 -2.64
C GLY A 6 1.65 21.94 -2.09
N ASP A 7 2.52 20.93 -2.01
CA ASP A 7 2.19 19.63 -1.43
C ASP A 7 3.26 19.23 -0.41
N ASN A 8 3.01 19.56 0.87
CA ASN A 8 3.85 19.13 2.00
C ASN A 8 3.62 17.64 2.36
N ASN A 9 3.39 16.80 1.34
CA ASN A 9 3.23 15.36 1.45
C ASN A 9 4.63 14.74 1.60
N LEU A 10 4.89 14.12 2.74
CA LEU A 10 6.13 13.38 3.00
C LEU A 10 6.12 12.02 2.32
N ILE A 11 4.95 11.38 2.28
CA ILE A 11 4.71 10.11 1.58
C ILE A 11 3.53 10.32 0.64
N SER A 12 3.66 9.89 -0.61
CA SER A 12 2.58 9.86 -1.60
C SER A 12 2.60 8.51 -2.31
N ILE A 13 1.46 7.83 -2.29
CA ILE A 13 1.26 6.49 -2.83
C ILE A 13 0.06 6.57 -3.77
N GLN A 14 0.21 5.99 -4.96
CA GLN A 14 -0.85 5.92 -5.96
C GLN A 14 -1.00 4.49 -6.46
N ASP A 15 -2.23 3.97 -6.42
CA ASP A 15 -2.64 2.65 -6.94
C ASP A 15 -1.72 1.49 -6.49
N LEU A 16 -1.27 1.50 -5.23
CA LEU A 16 -0.39 0.46 -4.71
C LEU A 16 -1.11 -0.89 -4.69
N LYS A 17 -0.47 -1.89 -5.30
CA LYS A 17 -0.94 -3.26 -5.40
C LYS A 17 0.14 -4.21 -4.92
N VAL A 18 -0.21 -5.09 -3.98
CA VAL A 18 0.69 -6.11 -3.43
C VAL A 18 -0.02 -7.44 -3.47
N TYR A 19 0.42 -8.32 -4.38
CA TYR A 19 -0.18 -9.62 -4.61
C TYR A 19 0.82 -10.72 -4.28
N TYR A 20 0.36 -11.74 -3.56
CA TYR A 20 1.15 -12.91 -3.21
C TYR A 20 0.68 -14.14 -3.97
N LYS A 21 1.61 -14.97 -4.43
CA LYS A 21 1.25 -16.27 -5.00
C LYS A 21 0.67 -17.15 -3.89
N SER A 22 -0.54 -17.67 -4.09
CA SER A 22 -1.20 -18.58 -3.15
C SER A 22 -1.32 -20.01 -3.66
N GLY A 23 -0.95 -20.24 -4.92
CA GLY A 23 -0.94 -21.57 -5.52
C GLY A 23 -0.80 -21.51 -7.04
N GLY A 24 -0.70 -22.69 -7.64
CA GLY A 24 -0.42 -22.87 -9.07
C GLY A 24 0.46 -24.11 -9.22
N GLY A 25 0.26 -24.86 -10.30
CA GLY A 25 1.03 -26.08 -10.59
C GLY A 25 1.54 -26.03 -12.02
N LEU A 26 2.36 -27.02 -12.41
CA LEU A 26 3.01 -27.06 -13.72
C LEU A 26 2.03 -26.98 -14.91
N PHE A 27 0.75 -27.34 -14.69
CA PHE A 27 -0.33 -27.31 -15.67
C PHE A 27 -1.57 -26.50 -15.23
N LYS A 28 -1.49 -25.72 -14.15
CA LYS A 28 -2.62 -24.92 -13.65
C LYS A 28 -2.25 -23.45 -13.55
N GLU A 29 -3.22 -22.59 -13.82
CA GLU A 29 -3.07 -21.14 -13.72
C GLU A 29 -2.59 -20.72 -12.32
N THR A 30 -1.68 -19.73 -12.30
CA THR A 30 -1.14 -19.21 -11.04
C THR A 30 -2.21 -18.39 -10.33
N LYS A 31 -2.49 -18.75 -9.08
CA LYS A 31 -3.43 -18.03 -8.23
C LYS A 31 -2.71 -17.01 -7.38
N TYR A 32 -3.27 -15.81 -7.33
CA TYR A 32 -2.78 -14.72 -6.50
C TYR A 32 -3.80 -14.35 -5.43
N VAL A 33 -3.30 -14.11 -4.22
CA VAL A 33 -4.04 -13.39 -3.18
C VAL A 33 -3.68 -11.93 -3.28
N LYS A 34 -4.70 -11.09 -3.43
CA LYS A 34 -4.55 -9.64 -3.46
C LYS A 34 -4.53 -9.09 -2.03
N ALA A 35 -3.36 -8.91 -1.45
CA ALA A 35 -3.22 -8.44 -0.08
C ALA A 35 -3.38 -6.91 0.04
N VAL A 36 -3.04 -6.18 -1.01
CA VAL A 36 -3.36 -4.75 -1.19
C VAL A 36 -3.77 -4.58 -2.66
N ASP A 37 -4.92 -3.96 -2.93
CA ASP A 37 -5.43 -3.74 -4.30
C ASP A 37 -5.86 -2.28 -4.50
N GLY A 38 -4.97 -1.47 -5.07
CA GLY A 38 -5.27 -0.11 -5.50
C GLY A 38 -5.36 0.92 -4.38
N VAL A 39 -4.44 0.85 -3.41
CA VAL A 39 -4.40 1.82 -2.31
C VAL A 39 -3.65 3.08 -2.74
N SER A 40 -4.31 4.23 -2.59
CA SER A 40 -3.71 5.55 -2.78
C SER A 40 -3.83 6.35 -1.48
N LEU A 41 -2.73 6.90 -0.99
CA LEU A 41 -2.69 7.70 0.24
C LEU A 41 -1.57 8.73 0.21
N ASN A 42 -1.79 9.85 0.89
CA ASN A 42 -0.79 10.90 1.09
C ASN A 42 -0.65 11.12 2.59
N ILE A 43 0.59 11.20 3.09
CA ILE A 43 0.90 11.49 4.50
C ILE A 43 1.77 12.74 4.53
N LYS A 44 1.32 13.78 5.21
CA LYS A 44 2.07 15.04 5.33
C LYS A 44 3.20 14.92 6.34
N LYS A 45 4.18 15.81 6.22
CA LYS A 45 5.24 15.90 7.23
C LYS A 45 4.64 16.25 8.60
N GLY A 46 4.93 15.41 9.60
CA GLY A 46 4.42 15.56 10.97
C GLY A 46 3.03 14.96 11.20
N GLU A 47 2.41 14.36 10.18
CA GLU A 47 1.15 13.63 10.32
C GLU A 47 1.39 12.22 10.86
N THR A 48 0.49 11.75 11.71
CA THR A 48 0.47 10.36 12.20
C THR A 48 -0.69 9.62 11.58
N LEU A 49 -0.42 8.58 10.79
CA LEU A 49 -1.43 7.72 10.19
C LEU A 49 -1.61 6.44 11.01
N GLY A 50 -2.83 6.19 11.49
CA GLY A 50 -3.22 4.93 12.13
C GLY A 50 -3.91 4.00 11.14
N LEU A 51 -3.38 2.78 10.94
CA LEU A 51 -3.99 1.77 10.07
C LEU A 51 -4.70 0.68 10.89
N VAL A 52 -6.02 0.59 10.78
CA VAL A 52 -6.88 -0.31 11.58
C VAL A 52 -7.75 -1.21 10.68
N GLY A 53 -8.22 -2.32 11.24
CA GLY A 53 -9.04 -3.32 10.53
C GLY A 53 -8.87 -4.74 11.08
N GLU A 54 -9.70 -5.66 10.59
CA GLU A 54 -9.72 -7.07 11.02
C GLU A 54 -8.41 -7.83 10.72
N SER A 55 -8.18 -8.94 11.41
CA SER A 55 -7.01 -9.79 11.13
C SER A 55 -7.02 -10.26 9.67
N GLY A 56 -5.89 -10.14 8.97
CA GLY A 56 -5.77 -10.55 7.57
C GLY A 56 -6.20 -9.52 6.51
N CYS A 57 -6.70 -8.34 6.88
CA CYS A 57 -7.15 -7.34 5.91
C CYS A 57 -6.02 -6.57 5.17
N GLY A 58 -4.75 -6.97 5.32
CA GLY A 58 -3.63 -6.37 4.59
C GLY A 58 -2.86 -5.25 5.30
N LYS A 59 -3.16 -4.93 6.57
CA LYS A 59 -2.49 -3.83 7.31
C LYS A 59 -0.97 -3.93 7.31
N SER A 60 -0.43 -5.07 7.76
CA SER A 60 1.01 -5.29 7.81
C SER A 60 1.63 -5.39 6.42
N THR A 61 0.87 -5.83 5.41
CA THR A 61 1.32 -5.83 4.01
C THR A 61 1.46 -4.41 3.50
N LEU A 62 0.47 -3.55 3.71
CA LEU A 62 0.54 -2.14 3.35
C LEU A 62 1.72 -1.47 4.07
N GLY A 63 1.84 -1.62 5.39
CA GLY A 63 2.95 -1.04 6.14
C GLY A 63 4.32 -1.49 5.62
N LYS A 64 4.51 -2.78 5.33
CA LYS A 64 5.76 -3.30 4.74
C LYS A 64 6.05 -2.81 3.32
N ALA A 65 5.02 -2.46 2.55
CA ALA A 65 5.19 -1.93 1.21
C ALA A 65 5.51 -0.43 1.20
N ILE A 66 5.26 0.27 2.32
CA ILE A 66 5.55 1.70 2.51
C ILE A 66 6.95 1.94 3.08
N LEU A 67 7.44 1.01 3.91
CA LEU A 67 8.80 1.04 4.48
C LEU A 67 9.86 0.66 3.45
#